data_AF-A0A9E2PBQ5-F1
#
_entry.id   AF-A0A9E2PBQ5-F1
#
_cell.length_a   1.000
_cell.length_b   1.000
_cell.length_c   1.000
_cell.angle_alpha   90.00
_cell.angle_beta   90.00
_cell.angle_gamma   90.00
#
_symmetry.space_group_name_H-M   'P 1'
#
loop_
_entity.id
_entity.type
_entity.pdbx_description
1 polymer ?
#
loop_
_entity_poly.entity_id
_entity_poly.type
_entity_poly.pdbx_seq_one_letter_code
_entity_poly.pdbx_strand_id
1 'polypeptide(L)'
;MRRIDINKIEEAFELEHREMYGEPCDGTGLSQYFLENEWKPFISRITTGDELWFFRLPDECWEKLKEHQGYVIMRNGKSKAKVLTKWN
;
A
#
# COMPACT_ATOMS: atom_id res chain seq x y z
N MET A 1 -2.51 -11.85 2.33
CA MET A 1 -1.32 -11.17 1.77
C MET A 1 -1.08 -11.67 0.36
N ARG A 2 -0.75 -10.78 -0.56
CA ARG A 2 -0.46 -11.09 -1.96
C ARG A 2 0.88 -10.47 -2.35
N ARG A 3 1.72 -11.20 -3.09
CA ARG A 3 2.95 -10.67 -3.67
C ARG A 3 2.62 -9.80 -4.89
N ILE A 4 3.29 -8.66 -5.00
CA ILE A 4 3.18 -7.70 -6.09
C ILE A 4 4.50 -7.71 -6.86
N ASP A 5 4.41 -7.62 -8.19
CA ASP A 5 5.60 -7.42 -9.03
C ASP A 5 6.08 -5.97 -8.84
N ILE A 6 7.34 -5.81 -8.40
CA ILE A 6 7.95 -4.50 -8.15
C ILE A 6 7.97 -3.65 -9.42
N ASN A 7 8.09 -4.25 -10.60
CA ASN A 7 8.10 -3.49 -11.86
C ASN A 7 6.72 -2.93 -12.21
N LYS A 8 5.68 -3.41 -11.52
CA LYS A 8 4.30 -2.95 -11.66
C LYS A 8 3.81 -2.26 -10.39
N ILE A 9 4.71 -1.76 -9.55
CA ILE A 9 4.33 -1.20 -8.25
C ILE A 9 3.42 0.02 -8.40
N GLU A 10 3.71 0.92 -9.34
CA GLU A 10 2.86 2.09 -9.60
C GLU A 10 1.51 1.67 -10.18
N GLU A 11 1.49 0.75 -11.17
CA GLU A 11 0.26 0.22 -11.76
C GLU A 11 -0.61 -0.52 -10.73
N ALA A 12 0.01 -1.36 -9.89
CA ALA A 12 -0.67 -2.10 -8.83
C ALA A 12 -1.22 -1.15 -7.78
N PHE A 13 -0.47 -0.12 -7.43
CA PHE A 13 -0.92 0.90 -6.50
C PHE A 13 -2.11 1.69 -7.06
N GLU A 14 -2.04 2.14 -8.31
CA GLU A 14 -3.15 2.82 -8.98
C GLU A 14 -4.38 1.94 -9.13
N LEU A 15 -4.22 0.66 -9.49
CA LEU A 15 -5.32 -0.27 -9.71
C LEU A 15 -6.02 -0.65 -8.39
N GLU A 16 -5.25 -1.01 -7.36
CA GLU A 16 -5.81 -1.37 -6.05
C GLU A 16 -6.50 -0.17 -5.38
N HIS A 17 -6.05 1.07 -5.63
CA HIS A 17 -6.73 2.26 -5.14
C HIS A 17 -7.92 2.66 -6.03
N ARG A 18 -7.82 2.58 -7.36
CA ARG A 18 -8.96 2.90 -8.24
C ARG A 18 -10.14 1.95 -8.04
N GLU A 19 -9.88 0.66 -7.90
CA GLU A 19 -10.92 -0.35 -7.65
C GLU A 19 -11.61 -0.15 -6.29
N MET A 20 -10.95 0.51 -5.33
CA MET A 20 -11.42 0.63 -3.95
C MET A 20 -12.15 1.94 -3.65
N TYR A 21 -11.71 3.06 -4.23
CA TYR A 21 -12.30 4.38 -3.97
C TYR A 21 -13.22 4.88 -5.10
N GLY A 22 -13.36 4.13 -6.21
CA GLY A 22 -14.09 4.59 -7.39
C GLY A 22 -13.43 5.82 -8.05
N GLU A 23 -14.11 6.46 -9.01
CA GLU A 23 -13.76 7.86 -9.33
C GLU A 23 -14.08 8.72 -8.11
N PRO A 24 -13.14 9.54 -7.62
CA PRO A 24 -13.31 10.22 -6.35
C PRO A 24 -14.50 11.18 -6.45
N CYS A 25 -15.58 10.88 -5.74
CA CYS A 25 -16.81 11.69 -5.76
C CYS A 25 -16.61 13.09 -5.15
N ASP A 26 -15.49 13.32 -4.47
CA ASP A 26 -15.08 14.58 -3.83
C ASP A 26 -13.60 14.96 -4.08
N GLY A 27 -12.91 14.23 -4.95
CA GLY A 27 -11.47 14.40 -5.18
C GLY A 27 -10.54 13.70 -4.17
N THR A 28 -11.07 12.95 -3.19
CA THR A 28 -10.24 12.22 -2.21
C THR A 28 -9.87 10.81 -2.69
N GLY A 29 -9.09 10.76 -3.78
CA GLY A 29 -8.09 9.71 -3.89
C GLY A 29 -7.14 9.78 -2.68
N LEU A 30 -6.19 8.85 -2.56
CA LEU A 30 -5.10 9.00 -1.59
C LEU A 30 -4.58 10.44 -1.62
N SER A 31 -4.55 11.08 -0.45
CA SER A 31 -4.17 12.48 -0.40
C SER A 31 -2.80 12.66 -1.06
N GLN A 32 -2.63 13.75 -1.83
CA GLN A 32 -1.32 14.09 -2.40
C GLN A 32 -0.23 14.10 -1.31
N TYR A 33 -0.62 14.44 -0.08
CA TYR A 33 0.21 14.29 1.11
C TYR A 33 0.71 12.86 1.33
N PHE A 34 -0.14 11.84 1.32
CA PHE A 34 0.27 10.44 1.44
C PHE A 34 1.22 10.02 0.30
N LEU A 35 0.92 10.43 -0.94
CA LEU A 35 1.78 10.10 -2.08
C LEU A 35 3.20 10.66 -1.89
N GLU A 36 3.31 11.94 -1.54
CA GLU A 36 4.59 12.63 -1.39
C GLU A 36 5.36 12.21 -0.13
N ASN A 37 4.67 12.01 0.99
CA ASN A 37 5.32 11.86 2.31
C ASN A 37 5.42 10.41 2.78
N GLU A 38 4.58 9.51 2.29
CA GLU A 38 4.55 8.11 2.73
C GLU A 38 4.93 7.17 1.57
N TRP A 39 4.25 7.27 0.43
CA TRP A 39 4.42 6.34 -0.69
C TRP A 39 5.78 6.47 -1.39
N LYS A 40 6.13 7.67 -1.90
CA LYS A 40 7.42 7.90 -2.58
C LYS A 40 8.62 7.54 -1.68
N PRO A 41 8.66 7.93 -0.39
CA PRO A 41 9.75 7.53 0.51
C PRO A 41 9.75 6.03 0.84
N PHE A 42 8.61 5.35 0.75
CA PHE A 42 8.52 3.91 0.94
C PHE A 42 9.11 3.14 -0.26
N ILE A 43 8.68 3.44 -1.48
CA ILE A 43 9.11 2.74 -2.69
C ILE A 43 10.59 3.00 -3.01
N SER A 44 11.13 4.17 -2.64
CA SER A 44 12.57 4.48 -2.81
C SER A 44 13.49 3.58 -1.99
N ARG A 45 12.95 2.80 -1.03
CA ARG A 45 13.71 1.83 -0.23
C ARG A 45 13.84 0.46 -0.91
N ILE A 46 13.17 0.26 -2.04
CA ILE A 46 13.23 -0.98 -2.81
C ILE A 46 14.61 -1.08 -3.47
N THR A 47 15.20 -2.27 -3.35
CA THR A 47 16.47 -2.61 -3.97
C THR A 47 16.38 -3.99 -4.62
N THR A 48 17.39 -4.37 -5.40
CA THR A 48 17.46 -5.68 -6.05
C THR A 48 17.33 -6.82 -5.03
N GLY A 49 16.43 -7.75 -5.32
CA GLY A 49 16.16 -8.92 -4.46
C GLY A 49 15.13 -8.66 -3.34
N ASP A 50 14.56 -7.45 -3.27
CA ASP A 50 13.37 -7.22 -2.47
C ASP A 50 12.13 -7.85 -3.12
N GLU A 51 11.15 -8.16 -2.27
CA GLU A 51 9.80 -8.53 -2.67
C GLU A 51 8.82 -7.51 -2.10
N LEU A 52 7.80 -7.14 -2.87
CA LEU A 52 6.71 -6.31 -2.40
C LEU A 52 5.49 -7.17 -2.10
N TRP A 53 4.87 -6.93 -0.96
CA TRP A 53 3.69 -7.65 -0.52
C TRP A 53 2.59 -6.68 -0.11
N PHE A 54 1.38 -6.89 -0.63
CA PHE A 54 0.18 -6.19 -0.22
C PHE A 54 -0.55 -6.99 0.88
N PHE A 55 -1.11 -6.27 1.85
CA PHE A 55 -1.98 -6.82 2.87
C PHE A 55 -3.16 -5.91 3.15
N ARG A 56 -4.28 -6.53 3.53
CA ARG A 56 -5.47 -5.87 4.07
C ARG A 56 -5.76 -6.51 5.42
N LEU A 57 -6.06 -5.70 6.43
CA LEU A 57 -6.51 -6.20 7.71
C LEU A 57 -7.97 -6.65 7.59
N PRO A 58 -8.34 -7.83 8.11
CA PRO A 58 -9.72 -8.29 8.09
C PRO A 58 -10.61 -7.40 8.96
N ASP A 59 -11.89 -7.31 8.60
CA ASP A 59 -12.90 -6.45 9.24
C ASP A 59 -13.17 -6.82 10.71
N GLU A 60 -12.73 -8.01 11.13
CA GLU A 60 -12.81 -8.50 12.51
C GLU A 60 -11.66 -8.00 13.41
N CYS A 61 -10.70 -7.25 12.86
CA CYS A 61 -9.62 -6.65 13.64
C CYS A 61 -10.14 -5.64 14.67
N TRP A 62 -9.27 -5.19 15.58
CA TRP A 62 -9.60 -4.19 16.60
C TRP A 62 -10.27 -2.98 15.94
N GLU A 63 -11.35 -2.42 16.51
CA GLU A 63 -12.17 -1.37 15.87
C GLU A 63 -11.37 -0.21 15.25
N LYS A 64 -10.20 0.12 15.82
CA LYS A 64 -9.33 1.19 15.32
C LYS A 64 -8.43 0.79 14.14
N LEU A 65 -8.36 -0.49 13.81
CA LEU A 65 -7.52 -1.10 12.77
C LEU A 65 -8.33 -1.79 11.68
N LYS A 66 -9.63 -2.00 11.89
CA LYS A 66 -10.59 -2.17 10.79
C LYS A 66 -10.34 -1.02 9.81
N GLU A 67 -10.40 -1.29 8.52
CA GLU A 67 -10.12 -0.32 7.46
C GLU A 67 -8.65 -0.06 7.09
N HIS A 68 -7.67 -0.77 7.66
CA HIS A 68 -6.27 -0.57 7.24
C HIS A 68 -5.81 -1.61 6.23
N GLN A 69 -5.05 -1.14 5.26
CA GLN A 69 -4.29 -1.95 4.32
C GLN A 69 -2.91 -1.36 4.14
N GLY A 70 -2.05 -2.04 3.41
CA GLY A 70 -0.71 -1.54 3.21
C GLY A 70 0.18 -2.45 2.41
N TYR A 71 1.41 -1.99 2.30
CA TYR A 71 2.47 -2.66 1.58
C TYR A 71 3.64 -2.91 2.51
N VAL A 72 4.33 -4.03 2.32
CA VAL A 72 5.57 -4.37 3.03
C VAL A 72 6.64 -4.78 2.04
N ILE A 73 7.84 -4.26 2.23
CA ILE A 73 9.06 -4.68 1.52
C ILE A 73 9.70 -5.79 2.33
N MET A 74 9.93 -6.94 1.70
CA MET A 74 10.56 -8.11 2.30
C MET A 74 11.92 -8.37 1.63
N ARG A 75 12.95 -8.64 2.42
CA ARG A 75 14.27 -9.08 1.93
C ARG A 75 14.76 -10.25 2.75
N ASN A 76 15.10 -11.37 2.09
CA ASN A 76 15.60 -12.57 2.77
C ASN A 76 14.69 -13.00 3.94
N GLY A 77 13.37 -12.98 3.72
CA GLY A 77 12.36 -13.34 4.73
C GLY A 77 12.13 -12.31 5.85
N LYS A 78 12.73 -11.12 5.79
CA LYS A 78 12.60 -10.08 6.82
C LYS A 78 11.94 -8.81 6.26
N SER A 79 11.01 -8.23 7.03
CA SER A 79 10.43 -6.92 6.71
C SER A 79 11.47 -5.81 6.80
N LYS A 80 11.60 -5.01 5.74
CA LYS A 80 12.52 -3.86 5.67
C LYS A 80 11.83 -2.52 5.81
N ALA A 81 10.63 -2.40 5.25
CA ALA A 81 9.78 -1.23 5.39
C ALA A 81 8.32 -1.63 5.25
N LYS A 82 7.42 -0.80 5.78
CA LYS A 82 5.98 -0.92 5.61
C LYS A 82 5.36 0.46 5.47
N VAL A 83 4.28 0.54 4.71
CA VAL A 83 3.41 1.72 4.64
C VAL A 83 1.98 1.26 4.83
N LEU A 84 1.22 2.02 5.62
CA LEU A 84 -0.18 1.75 5.91
C LEU A 84 -1.03 2.86 5.30
N THR A 85 -2.18 2.48 4.77
CA THR A 85 -3.22 3.40 4.34
C THR A 85 -4.57 2.91 4.87
N LYS A 86 -5.53 3.83 4.98
CA LYS A 86 -6.91 3.54 5.35
C LYS A 86 -7.77 3.50 4.11
N TRP A 87 -8.55 2.44 3.92
CA TRP A 87 -9.64 2.44 2.95
C TRP A 87 -10.88 3.04 3.62
N ASN A 88 -11.35 4.16 3.08
CA ASN A 88 -12.44 4.97 3.64
C ASN A 88 -13.69 4.74 2.81
#